data_AF-G5GHL3-F1
#
_entry.id   AF-G5GHL3-F1
#
_cell.length_a   1.000
_cell.length_b   1.000
_cell.length_c   1.000
_cell.angle_alpha   90.00
_cell.angle_beta   90.00
_cell.angle_gamma   90.00
#
_symmetry.space_group_name_H-M   'P 1'
#
loop_
_entity.id
_entity.type
_entity.pdbx_description
1 polymer ?
#
loop_
_entity_poly.entity_id
_entity_poly.type
_entity_poly.pdbx_seq_one_letter_code
_entity_poly.pdbx_strand_id
1 'polypeptide(L)'
;MRYKLLGVFCIGVILLFILNAKTVAIENKDSNTEMTDERAIEIIREIADFMYLGEKISHEVSCRESDGYDDYYFKNQEYEEKLYVYHRDYIKDMAYNYLCKLYNIRFYRGRHTQSRESESEFSNCMYYRIYTKGKFHIKYRDKKSICVQIQFIKSEFLAEDMPKISDGEVYFELCEDNKWRISKVLQWYDDLAYYDLGHGMRLFFDPEYSLLSDYEEFIEKYGYDSKGNRISMYISTSDNGEFFPGSATEIISGTSNLEKLKKLSKFAACMAREEIYARHGKIYTKNSPEYNYFRTKRWYEKNENFSENDLSDIEKENIKTISEYIDSF
;
A
#
# COMPACT_ATOMS: atom_id res chain seq x y z
N MET A 1 -2.45 -2.51 -70.64
CA MET A 1 -3.19 -3.59 -69.95
C MET A 1 -2.30 -4.28 -68.91
N ARG A 2 -2.10 -3.70 -67.71
CA ARG A 2 -1.49 -4.40 -66.56
C ARG A 2 -1.92 -3.74 -65.23
N TYR A 3 -3.23 -3.71 -64.96
CA TYR A 3 -3.77 -3.37 -63.64
C TYR A 3 -5.05 -4.17 -63.38
N LYS A 4 -4.96 -5.50 -63.41
CA LYS A 4 -5.99 -6.42 -62.89
C LYS A 4 -5.32 -7.72 -62.49
N LEU A 5 -4.60 -7.75 -61.36
CA LEU A 5 -4.17 -9.00 -60.72
C LEU A 5 -3.72 -8.85 -59.24
N LEU A 6 -3.50 -7.62 -58.73
CA LEU A 6 -3.14 -7.43 -57.31
C LEU A 6 -4.31 -7.42 -56.32
N GLY A 7 -5.56 -7.34 -56.76
CA GLY A 7 -6.72 -7.26 -55.86
C GLY A 7 -7.22 -8.60 -55.29
N VAL A 8 -6.78 -9.74 -55.84
CA VAL A 8 -7.31 -11.06 -55.46
C VAL A 8 -6.39 -11.81 -54.49
N PHE A 9 -5.11 -11.42 -54.39
CA PHE A 9 -4.14 -12.12 -53.54
C PHE A 9 -4.22 -11.69 -52.06
N CYS A 10 -4.70 -10.48 -51.75
CA CYS A 10 -4.82 -10.01 -50.36
C CYS A 10 -6.07 -10.53 -49.63
N ILE A 11 -7.15 -10.86 -50.36
CA ILE A 11 -8.40 -11.35 -49.74
C ILE A 11 -8.28 -12.85 -49.40
N GLY A 12 -7.53 -13.63 -50.19
CA GLY A 12 -7.31 -15.06 -49.93
C GLY A 12 -6.50 -15.34 -48.66
N VAL A 13 -5.53 -14.49 -48.32
CA VAL A 13 -4.70 -14.66 -47.12
C VAL A 13 -5.48 -14.31 -45.84
N ILE A 14 -6.34 -13.29 -45.88
CA ILE A 14 -7.19 -12.91 -44.74
C ILE A 14 -8.24 -14.00 -44.44
N LEU A 15 -8.79 -14.66 -45.47
CA LEU A 15 -9.71 -15.79 -45.30
C LEU A 15 -9.03 -17.05 -44.74
N LEU A 16 -7.75 -17.30 -45.06
CA LEU A 16 -7.00 -18.41 -44.47
C LEU A 16 -6.68 -18.20 -42.98
N PHE A 17 -6.44 -16.95 -42.55
CA PHE A 17 -6.27 -16.64 -41.12
C PHE A 17 -7.59 -16.74 -40.33
N ILE A 18 -8.73 -16.38 -40.93
CA ILE A 18 -10.04 -16.52 -40.30
C ILE A 18 -10.49 -18.00 -40.22
N LEU A 19 -10.07 -18.84 -41.17
CA LEU A 19 -10.35 -20.28 -41.15
C LEU A 19 -9.41 -21.06 -40.21
N ASN A 20 -8.12 -20.73 -40.13
CA ASN A 20 -7.20 -21.36 -39.17
C ASN A 20 -7.43 -20.92 -37.71
N ALA A 21 -8.01 -19.73 -37.47
CA ALA A 21 -8.45 -19.34 -36.13
C ALA A 21 -9.72 -20.08 -35.66
N LYS A 22 -10.35 -20.88 -36.52
CA LYS A 22 -11.59 -21.62 -36.21
C LYS A 22 -11.42 -23.14 -36.02
N THR A 23 -10.20 -23.68 -36.02
CA THR A 23 -9.97 -25.13 -35.85
C THR A 23 -8.97 -25.52 -34.75
N VAL A 24 -8.72 -24.62 -33.79
CA VAL A 24 -8.34 -25.04 -32.42
C VAL A 24 -9.45 -24.63 -31.45
N ALA A 25 -10.70 -24.89 -31.86
CA ALA A 25 -11.71 -25.29 -30.90
C ALA A 25 -11.38 -26.73 -30.50
N ILE A 26 -10.35 -26.88 -29.67
CA ILE A 26 -10.32 -28.02 -28.76
C ILE A 26 -11.61 -27.88 -27.97
N GLU A 27 -12.47 -28.88 -28.11
CA GLU A 27 -13.62 -29.09 -27.25
C GLU A 27 -13.14 -29.07 -25.79
N ASN A 28 -13.09 -27.90 -25.16
CA ASN A 28 -13.27 -27.82 -23.71
C ASN A 28 -14.78 -27.81 -23.45
N LYS A 29 -15.35 -28.98 -23.71
CA LYS A 29 -16.63 -29.43 -23.21
C LYS A 29 -16.43 -29.93 -21.78
N ASP A 30 -15.77 -29.11 -20.97
CA ASP A 30 -15.70 -29.22 -19.51
C ASP A 30 -16.03 -27.84 -18.96
N SER A 31 -17.31 -27.67 -18.69
CA SER A 31 -17.81 -26.66 -17.77
C SER A 31 -17.23 -26.95 -16.38
N ASN A 32 -16.03 -26.45 -16.08
CA ASN A 32 -15.60 -26.26 -14.70
C ASN A 32 -15.87 -24.81 -14.31
N THR A 33 -17.15 -24.52 -14.06
CA THR A 33 -17.69 -23.19 -13.75
C THR A 33 -17.66 -22.87 -12.25
N GLU A 34 -16.92 -23.64 -11.45
CA GLU A 34 -16.84 -23.44 -9.99
C GLU A 34 -15.38 -23.45 -9.54
N MET A 35 -14.96 -22.35 -8.90
CA MET A 35 -13.62 -22.22 -8.33
C MET A 35 -13.45 -23.20 -7.17
N THR A 36 -12.57 -24.20 -7.32
CA THR A 36 -12.25 -25.14 -6.24
C THR A 36 -11.34 -24.51 -5.18
N ASP A 37 -11.27 -25.13 -4.01
CA ASP A 37 -10.39 -24.69 -2.91
C ASP A 37 -8.91 -24.77 -3.31
N GLU A 38 -8.53 -25.87 -3.95
CA GLU A 38 -7.16 -26.10 -4.45
C GLU A 38 -6.79 -25.06 -5.50
N ARG A 39 -7.70 -24.74 -6.43
CA ARG A 39 -7.43 -23.75 -7.47
C ARG A 39 -7.29 -22.34 -6.91
N ALA A 40 -8.11 -21.97 -5.92
CA ALA A 40 -7.97 -20.68 -5.24
C ALA A 40 -6.58 -20.54 -4.59
N ILE A 41 -6.13 -21.58 -3.89
CA ILE A 41 -4.79 -21.62 -3.26
C ILE A 41 -3.67 -21.58 -4.31
N GLU A 42 -3.81 -22.34 -5.39
CA GLU A 42 -2.85 -22.38 -6.49
C GLU A 42 -2.68 -21.00 -7.14
N ILE A 43 -3.78 -20.29 -7.43
CA ILE A 43 -3.74 -18.93 -8.00
C ILE A 43 -2.96 -17.98 -7.09
N ILE A 44 -3.18 -18.02 -5.77
CA ILE A 44 -2.43 -17.17 -4.82
C ILE A 44 -0.93 -17.46 -4.93
N ARG A 45 -0.54 -18.74 -4.92
CA ARG A 45 0.87 -19.14 -5.03
C ARG A 45 1.48 -18.72 -6.35
N GLU A 46 0.81 -19.00 -7.46
CA GLU A 46 1.28 -18.72 -8.82
C GLU A 46 1.55 -17.22 -9.03
N ILE A 47 0.65 -16.36 -8.55
CA ILE A 47 0.80 -14.91 -8.62
C ILE A 47 1.92 -14.43 -7.70
N ALA A 48 1.93 -14.87 -6.44
CA ALA A 48 2.94 -14.47 -5.45
C ALA A 48 4.36 -14.88 -5.87
N ASP A 49 4.55 -16.13 -6.34
CA ASP A 49 5.84 -16.63 -6.81
C ASP A 49 6.30 -15.86 -8.06
N PHE A 50 5.41 -15.58 -9.01
CA PHE A 50 5.74 -14.77 -10.18
C PHE A 50 6.16 -13.35 -9.81
N MET A 51 5.39 -12.68 -8.94
CA MET A 51 5.68 -11.31 -8.52
C MET A 51 6.99 -11.23 -7.73
N TYR A 52 7.37 -12.29 -7.02
CA TYR A 52 8.66 -12.42 -6.34
C TYR A 52 9.83 -12.81 -7.26
N LEU A 53 9.58 -13.49 -8.38
CA LEU A 53 10.61 -14.09 -9.24
C LEU A 53 11.64 -13.06 -9.74
N GLY A 54 12.91 -13.17 -9.35
CA GLY A 54 13.98 -12.27 -9.80
C GLY A 54 14.37 -12.45 -11.28
N GLU A 55 14.15 -13.63 -11.87
CA GLU A 55 14.51 -13.94 -13.26
C GLU A 55 13.75 -13.09 -14.30
N LYS A 56 12.60 -12.52 -13.91
CA LYS A 56 11.84 -11.62 -14.78
C LYS A 56 12.50 -10.25 -14.96
N ILE A 57 13.45 -9.90 -14.10
CA ILE A 57 14.09 -8.59 -14.04
C ILE A 57 15.30 -8.56 -14.98
N SER A 58 15.35 -7.55 -15.85
CA SER A 58 16.45 -7.33 -16.79
C SER A 58 17.66 -6.65 -16.12
N HIS A 59 18.73 -6.40 -16.88
CA HIS A 59 19.85 -5.55 -16.47
C HIS A 59 19.66 -4.07 -16.90
N GLU A 60 18.56 -3.74 -17.58
CA GLU A 60 18.26 -2.40 -18.06
C GLU A 60 17.69 -1.56 -16.90
N VAL A 61 18.46 -0.56 -16.48
CA VAL A 61 18.02 0.40 -15.45
C VAL A 61 16.93 1.30 -16.04
N SER A 62 15.78 1.29 -15.39
CA SER A 62 14.63 2.14 -15.71
C SER A 62 14.73 3.51 -15.05
N CYS A 63 15.08 3.54 -13.77
CA CYS A 63 15.21 4.73 -12.96
C CYS A 63 16.31 4.50 -11.93
N ARG A 64 17.12 5.53 -11.68
CA ARG A 64 18.08 5.56 -10.58
C ARG A 64 17.54 6.52 -9.54
N GLU A 65 17.22 5.99 -8.38
CA GLU A 65 16.75 6.74 -7.22
C GLU A 65 17.93 7.50 -6.60
N SER A 66 17.64 8.63 -5.93
CA SER A 66 18.67 9.50 -5.36
C SER A 66 19.43 8.88 -4.19
N ASP A 67 18.84 7.86 -3.57
CA ASP A 67 19.39 7.05 -2.49
C ASP A 67 20.40 5.98 -3.00
N GLY A 68 20.56 5.84 -4.32
CA GLY A 68 21.51 4.92 -4.94
C GLY A 68 20.89 3.60 -5.40
N TYR A 69 19.57 3.41 -5.26
CA TYR A 69 18.90 2.21 -5.75
C TYR A 69 18.43 2.34 -7.20
N ASP A 70 18.47 1.22 -7.91
CA ASP A 70 18.08 1.15 -9.33
C ASP A 70 16.83 0.25 -9.47
N ASP A 71 15.82 0.78 -10.15
CA ASP A 71 14.67 0.02 -10.62
C ASP A 71 14.98 -0.54 -12.01
N TYR A 72 14.68 -1.81 -12.29
CA TYR A 72 15.04 -2.47 -13.55
C TYR A 72 13.81 -2.95 -14.32
N TYR A 73 13.79 -2.74 -15.63
CA TYR A 73 12.68 -3.20 -16.48
C TYR A 73 12.56 -4.73 -16.47
N PHE A 74 11.37 -5.23 -16.78
CA PHE A 74 11.19 -6.64 -17.09
C PHE A 74 11.97 -7.04 -18.35
N LYS A 75 12.57 -8.23 -18.33
CA LYS A 75 13.49 -8.75 -19.35
C LYS A 75 12.83 -8.95 -20.70
N ASN A 76 11.62 -9.49 -20.71
CA ASN A 76 10.89 -9.89 -21.92
C ASN A 76 9.42 -9.44 -21.84
N GLN A 77 8.83 -9.20 -23.01
CA GLN A 77 7.40 -8.83 -23.16
C GLN A 77 6.46 -9.90 -22.58
N GLU A 78 6.84 -11.18 -22.59
CA GLU A 78 6.03 -12.27 -22.04
C GLU A 78 5.74 -12.08 -20.53
N TYR A 79 6.68 -11.49 -19.78
CA TYR A 79 6.46 -11.20 -18.36
C TYR A 79 5.50 -10.03 -18.15
N GLU A 80 5.56 -9.03 -19.02
CA GLU A 80 4.60 -7.91 -19.04
C GLU A 80 3.19 -8.42 -19.33
N GLU A 81 3.06 -9.27 -20.35
CA GLU A 81 1.80 -9.90 -20.74
C GLU A 81 1.26 -10.81 -19.63
N LYS A 82 2.12 -11.58 -18.96
CA LYS A 82 1.72 -12.44 -17.84
C LYS A 82 1.16 -11.64 -16.66
N LEU A 83 1.83 -10.55 -16.28
CA LEU A 83 1.36 -9.66 -15.23
C LEU A 83 0.02 -9.01 -15.61
N TYR A 84 -0.12 -8.59 -16.87
CA TYR A 84 -1.38 -8.05 -17.41
C TYR A 84 -2.52 -9.09 -17.36
N VAL A 85 -2.25 -10.35 -17.71
CA VAL A 85 -3.24 -11.44 -17.62
C VAL A 85 -3.68 -11.65 -16.17
N TYR A 86 -2.74 -11.67 -15.21
CA TYR A 86 -3.09 -11.77 -13.80
C TYR A 86 -3.99 -10.63 -13.33
N HIS A 87 -3.64 -9.39 -13.67
CA HIS A 87 -4.46 -8.23 -13.36
C HIS A 87 -5.86 -8.38 -13.97
N ARG A 88 -5.97 -8.61 -15.28
CA ARG A 88 -7.25 -8.67 -15.98
C ARG A 88 -8.17 -9.79 -15.48
N ASP A 89 -7.61 -10.99 -15.31
CA ASP A 89 -8.42 -12.21 -15.14
C ASP A 89 -8.55 -12.68 -13.71
N TYR A 90 -7.61 -12.32 -12.82
CA TYR A 90 -7.50 -12.95 -11.50
C TYR A 90 -7.45 -11.95 -10.33
N ILE A 91 -7.30 -10.64 -10.56
CA ILE A 91 -7.08 -9.68 -9.48
C ILE A 91 -7.90 -8.40 -9.74
N LYS A 92 -8.64 -7.89 -8.74
CA LYS A 92 -9.28 -6.57 -8.84
C LYS A 92 -8.23 -5.45 -8.72
N ASP A 93 -8.51 -4.29 -9.32
CA ASP A 93 -7.57 -3.14 -9.38
C ASP A 93 -6.95 -2.78 -8.02
N MET A 94 -7.75 -2.70 -6.96
CA MET A 94 -7.25 -2.38 -5.62
C MET A 94 -6.27 -3.43 -5.09
N ALA A 95 -6.60 -4.73 -5.25
CA ALA A 95 -5.73 -5.81 -4.83
C ALA A 95 -4.47 -5.91 -5.72
N TYR A 96 -4.58 -5.62 -7.01
CA TYR A 96 -3.45 -5.58 -7.92
C TYR A 96 -2.46 -4.48 -7.53
N ASN A 97 -2.95 -3.26 -7.28
CA ASN A 97 -2.12 -2.15 -6.81
C ASN A 97 -1.43 -2.47 -5.49
N TYR A 98 -2.14 -3.14 -4.56
CA TYR A 98 -1.56 -3.59 -3.30
C TYR A 98 -0.45 -4.62 -3.53
N LEU A 99 -0.69 -5.66 -4.34
CA LEU A 99 0.32 -6.68 -4.65
C LEU A 99 1.54 -6.11 -5.38
N CYS A 100 1.34 -5.17 -6.31
CA CYS A 100 2.45 -4.46 -6.95
C CYS A 100 3.31 -3.71 -5.92
N LYS A 101 2.70 -3.03 -4.93
CA LYS A 101 3.43 -2.40 -3.82
C LYS A 101 4.17 -3.42 -2.96
N LEU A 102 3.52 -4.54 -2.63
CA LEU A 102 4.08 -5.64 -1.83
C LEU A 102 5.36 -6.21 -2.47
N TYR A 103 5.41 -6.25 -3.81
CA TYR A 103 6.53 -6.82 -4.57
C TYR A 103 7.40 -5.79 -5.29
N ASN A 104 7.27 -4.49 -5.00
CA ASN A 104 8.06 -3.42 -5.63
C ASN A 104 7.96 -3.37 -7.16
N ILE A 105 6.79 -3.69 -7.69
CA ILE A 105 6.51 -3.59 -9.13
C ILE A 105 5.88 -2.23 -9.41
N ARG A 106 6.50 -1.47 -10.30
CA ARG A 106 6.04 -0.14 -10.73
C ARG A 106 5.89 -0.09 -12.24
N PHE A 107 5.16 0.92 -12.72
CA PHE A 107 5.04 1.21 -14.15
C PHE A 107 5.81 2.48 -14.47
N TYR A 108 6.80 2.39 -15.35
CA TYR A 108 7.67 3.50 -15.71
C TYR A 108 7.88 3.54 -17.22
N ARG A 109 7.63 4.70 -17.83
CA ARG A 109 7.79 4.96 -19.28
C ARG A 109 7.17 3.87 -20.18
N GLY A 110 6.01 3.35 -19.81
CA GLY A 110 5.28 2.39 -20.64
C GLY A 110 5.59 0.92 -20.39
N ARG A 111 6.47 0.59 -19.42
CA ARG A 111 6.90 -0.78 -19.10
C ARG A 111 6.91 -1.00 -17.60
N HIS A 112 6.82 -2.24 -17.15
CA HIS A 112 6.95 -2.55 -15.74
C HIS A 112 8.42 -2.68 -15.35
N THR A 113 8.67 -2.27 -14.13
CA THR A 113 9.98 -2.25 -13.51
C THR A 113 9.91 -2.76 -12.09
N GLN A 114 11.00 -3.32 -11.60
CA GLN A 114 11.13 -3.84 -10.25
C GLN A 114 12.57 -3.70 -9.75
N SER A 115 12.69 -3.33 -8.47
CA SER A 115 13.98 -3.33 -7.77
C SER A 115 14.52 -4.75 -7.60
N ARG A 116 15.81 -4.95 -7.90
CA ARG A 116 16.51 -6.25 -7.73
C ARG A 116 16.83 -6.53 -6.27
N GLU A 117 17.13 -5.48 -5.53
CA GLU A 117 17.45 -5.57 -4.14
C GLU A 117 16.13 -5.50 -3.38
N SER A 118 15.73 -6.63 -2.80
CA SER A 118 14.92 -6.58 -1.59
C SER A 118 15.60 -5.80 -0.46
N GLU A 119 16.89 -5.46 -0.62
CA GLU A 119 17.68 -4.55 0.22
C GLU A 119 17.71 -3.09 -0.28
N SER A 120 16.96 -2.77 -1.35
CA SER A 120 16.63 -1.37 -1.59
C SER A 120 15.96 -0.83 -0.34
N GLU A 121 16.15 0.45 -0.04
CA GLU A 121 15.29 1.20 0.88
C GLU A 121 13.88 1.34 0.27
N PHE A 122 13.33 0.20 -0.18
CA PHE A 122 11.97 -0.19 -0.37
C PHE A 122 11.10 0.93 -0.93
N SER A 123 10.50 0.68 -2.09
CA SER A 123 9.07 0.92 -2.10
C SER A 123 8.44 -0.03 -1.04
N ASN A 124 7.51 0.29 -0.15
CA ASN A 124 7.12 1.59 0.34
C ASN A 124 6.23 1.50 1.61
N CYS A 125 6.26 0.38 2.38
CA CYS A 125 5.60 0.17 3.71
C CYS A 125 5.39 -1.34 4.06
N MET A 126 5.62 -2.29 3.15
CA MET A 126 5.26 -3.69 3.38
C MET A 126 6.50 -4.52 3.76
N TYR A 127 6.55 -5.00 5.00
CA TYR A 127 7.69 -5.77 5.53
C TYR A 127 7.39 -7.26 5.67
N TYR A 128 6.21 -7.68 5.21
CA TYR A 128 5.84 -9.07 5.07
C TYR A 128 5.64 -9.35 3.60
N ARG A 129 5.79 -10.61 3.21
CA ARG A 129 5.39 -11.09 1.88
C ARG A 129 4.71 -12.44 1.99
N ILE A 130 3.87 -12.78 1.02
CA ILE A 130 3.18 -14.07 0.99
C ILE A 130 4.24 -15.20 1.02
N TYR A 131 4.12 -16.08 2.01
CA TYR A 131 4.99 -17.24 2.16
C TYR A 131 4.39 -18.41 1.39
N THR A 132 4.75 -18.56 0.11
CA THR A 132 4.16 -19.55 -0.81
C THR A 132 4.41 -21.01 -0.38
N LYS A 133 5.48 -21.25 0.39
CA LYS A 133 5.79 -22.54 1.04
C LYS A 133 5.11 -22.74 2.40
N GLY A 134 4.39 -21.72 2.89
CA GLY A 134 3.66 -21.75 4.15
C GLY A 134 2.33 -22.50 4.07
N LYS A 135 1.55 -22.39 5.14
CA LYS A 135 0.22 -23.00 5.23
C LYS A 135 -0.83 -22.13 4.54
N PHE A 136 -1.74 -22.80 3.84
CA PHE A 136 -2.92 -22.22 3.19
C PHE A 136 -4.10 -23.09 3.56
N HIS A 137 -5.20 -22.47 4.00
CA HIS A 137 -6.44 -23.18 4.24
C HIS A 137 -7.65 -22.26 4.01
N ILE A 138 -8.77 -22.85 3.61
CA ILE A 138 -10.00 -22.10 3.40
C ILE A 138 -10.60 -21.79 4.76
N LYS A 139 -10.65 -20.50 5.08
CA LYS A 139 -11.27 -20.00 6.31
C LYS A 139 -12.78 -19.87 6.14
N TYR A 140 -13.23 -19.44 4.96
CA TYR A 140 -14.63 -19.24 4.64
C TYR A 140 -14.89 -19.36 3.14
N ARG A 141 -16.08 -19.86 2.77
CA ARG A 141 -16.56 -19.92 1.39
C ARG A 141 -18.08 -19.77 1.35
N ASP A 142 -18.56 -19.02 0.37
CA ASP A 142 -19.94 -19.04 -0.09
C ASP A 142 -20.04 -19.00 -1.62
N LYS A 143 -21.22 -18.68 -2.15
CA LYS A 143 -21.50 -18.64 -3.60
C LYS A 143 -20.78 -17.52 -4.36
N LYS A 144 -20.31 -16.48 -3.67
CA LYS A 144 -19.71 -15.28 -4.29
C LYS A 144 -18.40 -14.84 -3.64
N SER A 145 -17.96 -15.48 -2.57
CA SER A 145 -16.79 -15.09 -1.78
C SER A 145 -16.04 -16.31 -1.26
N ILE A 146 -14.71 -16.23 -1.30
CA ILE A 146 -13.81 -17.22 -0.70
C ILE A 146 -12.77 -16.45 0.11
N CYS A 147 -12.54 -16.84 1.35
CA CYS A 147 -11.47 -16.35 2.19
C CYS A 147 -10.47 -17.47 2.43
N VAL A 148 -9.24 -17.27 2.00
CA VAL A 148 -8.12 -18.17 2.24
C VAL A 148 -7.25 -17.56 3.33
N GLN A 149 -7.06 -18.26 4.45
CA GLN A 149 -6.04 -17.89 5.41
C GLN A 149 -4.69 -18.38 4.89
N ILE A 150 -3.72 -17.48 4.88
CA ILE A 150 -2.38 -17.70 4.34
C ILE A 150 -1.33 -17.26 5.35
N GLN A 151 -0.10 -17.71 5.15
CA GLN A 151 1.04 -17.25 5.92
C GLN A 151 1.88 -16.25 5.14
N PHE A 152 2.36 -15.24 5.84
CA PHE A 152 3.34 -14.28 5.38
C PHE A 152 4.66 -14.52 6.11
N ILE A 153 5.76 -14.25 5.43
CA ILE A 153 7.11 -14.31 5.99
C ILE A 153 7.68 -12.90 6.11
N LYS A 154 8.26 -12.64 7.28
CA LYS A 154 8.92 -11.38 7.65
C LYS A 154 10.13 -11.09 6.75
N SER A 155 10.28 -9.82 6.38
CA SER A 155 11.46 -9.22 5.76
C SER A 155 12.55 -8.97 6.81
N GLU A 156 13.82 -8.99 6.41
CA GLU A 156 14.97 -8.92 7.33
C GLU A 156 15.07 -7.60 8.13
N PHE A 157 14.37 -6.55 7.69
CA PHE A 157 14.47 -5.19 8.24
C PHE A 157 13.54 -4.87 9.43
N LEU A 158 12.67 -5.80 9.82
CA LEU A 158 11.78 -5.59 10.96
C LEU A 158 12.43 -5.99 12.28
N ALA A 159 12.12 -5.21 13.33
CA ALA A 159 12.51 -5.42 14.73
C ALA A 159 12.40 -6.90 15.14
N GLU A 160 13.35 -7.39 15.94
CA GLU A 160 13.53 -8.83 16.22
C GLU A 160 12.28 -9.50 16.80
N ASP A 161 11.52 -8.77 17.62
CA ASP A 161 10.27 -9.21 18.27
C ASP A 161 9.11 -9.44 17.29
N MET A 162 9.19 -8.87 16.08
CA MET A 162 8.17 -9.04 15.04
C MET A 162 8.10 -10.51 14.59
N PRO A 163 6.89 -11.10 14.49
CA PRO A 163 6.74 -12.52 14.24
C PRO A 163 7.32 -12.91 12.88
N LYS A 164 8.23 -13.89 12.86
CA LYS A 164 8.86 -14.36 11.61
C LYS A 164 7.84 -14.83 10.58
N ILE A 165 6.78 -15.47 11.06
CA ILE A 165 5.63 -15.90 10.26
C ILE A 165 4.39 -15.22 10.84
N SER A 166 3.65 -14.53 10.00
CA SER A 166 2.40 -13.88 10.34
C SER A 166 1.27 -14.52 9.55
N ASP A 167 0.13 -14.77 10.19
CA ASP A 167 -1.07 -15.12 9.46
C ASP A 167 -1.67 -13.88 8.79
N GLY A 168 -2.36 -14.10 7.67
CA GLY A 168 -3.09 -13.11 6.91
C GLY A 168 -4.15 -13.79 6.04
N GLU A 169 -4.82 -13.03 5.20
CA GLU A 169 -5.99 -13.48 4.46
C GLU A 169 -6.00 -12.97 3.03
N VAL A 170 -6.46 -13.81 2.10
CA VAL A 170 -6.75 -13.43 0.72
C VAL A 170 -8.20 -13.71 0.42
N TYR A 171 -8.90 -12.71 -0.08
CA TYR A 171 -10.30 -12.79 -0.45
C TYR A 171 -10.43 -12.88 -1.95
N PHE A 172 -11.26 -13.82 -2.41
CA PHE A 172 -11.76 -13.86 -3.78
C PHE A 172 -13.22 -13.46 -3.81
N GLU A 173 -13.61 -12.85 -4.93
CA GLU A 173 -15.00 -12.47 -5.22
C GLU A 173 -15.38 -12.93 -6.63
N LEU A 174 -16.58 -13.50 -6.77
CA LEU A 174 -17.17 -13.81 -8.06
C LEU A 174 -17.73 -12.52 -8.69
N CYS A 175 -17.06 -12.06 -9.74
CA CYS A 175 -17.42 -10.83 -10.46
C CYS A 175 -18.58 -11.05 -11.44
N GLU A 176 -19.16 -9.95 -11.94
CA GLU A 176 -20.31 -9.97 -12.87
C GLU A 176 -20.04 -10.70 -14.18
N ASP A 177 -18.77 -10.75 -14.61
CA ASP A 177 -18.33 -11.49 -15.79
C ASP A 177 -18.09 -12.99 -15.52
N ASN A 178 -18.59 -13.50 -14.39
CA ASN A 178 -18.46 -14.87 -13.91
C ASN A 178 -17.00 -15.33 -13.70
N LYS A 179 -16.08 -14.40 -13.47
CA LYS A 179 -14.70 -14.72 -13.08
C LYS A 179 -14.49 -14.45 -11.59
N TRP A 180 -13.83 -15.39 -10.93
CA TRP A 180 -13.35 -15.21 -9.57
C TRP A 180 -12.04 -14.42 -9.58
N ARG A 181 -11.99 -13.34 -8.82
CA ARG A 181 -10.80 -12.49 -8.69
C ARG A 181 -10.44 -12.25 -7.25
N ILE A 182 -9.15 -12.20 -6.95
CA ILE A 182 -8.63 -11.69 -5.69
C ILE A 182 -9.12 -10.25 -5.54
N SER A 183 -9.97 -10.03 -4.56
CA SER A 183 -10.58 -8.74 -4.25
C SER A 183 -9.81 -7.99 -3.17
N LYS A 184 -9.16 -8.72 -2.26
CA LYS A 184 -8.46 -8.15 -1.10
C LYS A 184 -7.35 -9.08 -0.61
N VAL A 185 -6.24 -8.50 -0.17
CA VAL A 185 -5.17 -9.18 0.56
C VAL A 185 -4.98 -8.43 1.87
N LEU A 186 -4.90 -9.15 2.98
CA LEU A 186 -4.80 -8.60 4.33
C LEU A 186 -3.70 -9.29 5.11
N GLN A 187 -2.92 -8.49 5.81
CA GLN A 187 -2.02 -8.90 6.87
C GLN A 187 -2.00 -7.74 7.89
N TRP A 188 -1.83 -8.02 9.18
CA TRP A 188 -2.04 -7.04 10.25
C TRP A 188 -1.12 -5.82 10.17
N TYR A 189 0.11 -5.99 9.70
CA TYR A 189 1.10 -4.93 9.48
C TYR A 189 0.68 -4.07 8.28
N ASP A 190 0.16 -4.72 7.26
CA ASP A 190 -0.29 -4.09 6.02
C ASP A 190 -1.68 -3.43 6.15
N ASP A 191 -2.42 -3.72 7.23
CA ASP A 191 -3.65 -3.02 7.59
C ASP A 191 -3.42 -1.53 7.85
N LEU A 192 -2.18 -1.11 8.17
CA LEU A 192 -1.78 0.30 8.27
C LEU A 192 -1.82 1.05 6.93
N ALA A 193 -1.57 0.36 5.81
CA ALA A 193 -1.79 0.92 4.48
C ALA A 193 -3.29 1.08 4.18
N TYR A 194 -4.15 0.26 4.79
CA TYR A 194 -5.60 0.36 4.69
C TYR A 194 -6.18 1.48 5.56
N TYR A 195 -5.43 1.97 6.56
CA TYR A 195 -5.74 3.22 7.28
C TYR A 195 -5.33 4.49 6.53
N ASP A 196 -5.02 4.41 5.23
CA ASP A 196 -4.51 5.51 4.41
C ASP A 196 -3.20 6.15 4.92
N LEU A 197 -2.49 5.49 5.84
CA LEU A 197 -1.19 5.97 6.33
C LEU A 197 -0.12 5.72 5.26
N GLY A 198 -0.20 4.58 4.56
CA GLY A 198 0.64 4.26 3.39
C GLY A 198 2.13 4.54 3.63
N HIS A 199 2.72 5.38 2.77
CA HIS A 199 4.13 5.81 2.90
C HIS A 199 4.42 6.61 4.16
N GLY A 200 3.40 7.25 4.73
CA GLY A 200 3.50 8.00 5.98
C GLY A 200 3.97 7.13 7.16
N MET A 201 3.77 5.81 7.13
CA MET A 201 4.25 4.90 8.18
C MET A 201 5.71 5.13 8.54
N ARG A 202 6.59 5.34 7.56
CA ARG A 202 8.04 5.55 7.79
C ARG A 202 8.37 6.86 8.52
N LEU A 203 7.44 7.80 8.52
CA LEU A 203 7.60 9.05 9.23
C LEU A 203 7.34 8.89 10.73
N PHE A 204 6.63 7.83 11.13
CA PHE A 204 6.18 7.61 12.51
C PHE A 204 6.77 6.35 13.13
N PHE A 205 7.13 5.35 12.33
CA PHE A 205 7.69 4.11 12.80
C PHE A 205 9.09 3.91 12.25
N ASP A 206 9.98 3.49 13.15
CA ASP A 206 11.29 3.00 12.77
C ASP A 206 11.19 1.46 12.71
N PRO A 207 11.23 0.85 11.52
CA PRO A 207 11.00 -0.59 11.39
C PRO A 207 12.01 -1.44 12.18
N GLU A 208 13.21 -0.92 12.47
CA GLU A 208 14.23 -1.63 13.23
C GLU A 208 13.90 -1.67 14.74
N TYR A 209 13.15 -0.68 15.24
CA TYR A 209 12.93 -0.49 16.68
C TYR A 209 11.46 -0.46 17.12
N SER A 210 10.51 -0.29 16.21
CA SER A 210 9.08 -0.29 16.50
C SER A 210 8.58 -1.73 16.67
N LEU A 211 8.07 -2.02 17.86
CA LEU A 211 7.58 -3.32 18.29
C LEU A 211 6.15 -3.57 17.77
N LEU A 212 5.72 -4.83 17.71
CA LEU A 212 4.33 -5.18 17.36
C LEU A 212 3.32 -4.42 18.25
N SER A 213 3.57 -4.36 19.55
CA SER A 213 2.71 -3.65 20.51
C SER A 213 2.60 -2.15 20.21
N ASP A 214 3.64 -1.53 19.66
CA ASP A 214 3.62 -0.10 19.32
C ASP A 214 2.64 0.17 18.16
N TYR A 215 2.59 -0.74 17.18
CA TYR A 215 1.63 -0.66 16.08
C TYR A 215 0.20 -0.93 16.55
N GLU A 216 0.00 -1.92 17.42
CA GLU A 216 -1.31 -2.24 18.00
C GLU A 216 -1.87 -1.08 18.82
N GLU A 217 -1.07 -0.51 19.73
CA GLU A 217 -1.45 0.67 20.52
C GLU A 217 -1.76 1.87 19.61
N PHE A 218 -0.97 2.08 18.56
CA PHE A 218 -1.19 3.15 17.61
C PHE A 218 -2.53 3.02 16.87
N ILE A 219 -2.84 1.81 16.39
CA ILE A 219 -4.10 1.52 15.72
C ILE A 219 -5.28 1.68 16.68
N GLU A 220 -5.16 1.17 17.91
CA GLU A 220 -6.20 1.32 18.94
C GLU A 220 -6.48 2.81 19.22
N LYS A 221 -5.42 3.61 19.35
CA LYS A 221 -5.52 5.03 19.68
C LYS A 221 -6.10 5.88 18.55
N TYR A 222 -5.69 5.62 17.30
CA TYR A 222 -5.94 6.53 16.18
C TYR A 222 -6.80 5.96 15.06
N GLY A 223 -6.92 4.64 14.95
CA GLY A 223 -7.62 3.94 13.87
C GLY A 223 -9.13 3.82 14.07
N TYR A 224 -9.66 4.18 15.24
CA TYR A 224 -11.08 4.04 15.55
C TYR A 224 -11.71 5.32 16.12
N ASP A 225 -12.98 5.53 15.78
CA ASP A 225 -13.85 6.53 16.38
C ASP A 225 -14.38 6.05 17.75
N SER A 226 -15.05 6.94 18.48
CA SER A 226 -15.67 6.67 19.79
C SER A 226 -16.71 5.53 19.79
N LYS A 227 -17.20 5.12 18.61
CA LYS A 227 -18.18 4.04 18.43
C LYS A 227 -17.52 2.73 18.00
N GLY A 228 -16.18 2.70 17.87
CA GLY A 228 -15.43 1.54 17.40
C GLY A 228 -15.47 1.35 15.89
N ASN A 229 -15.95 2.34 15.12
CA ASN A 229 -15.84 2.29 13.67
C ASN A 229 -14.42 2.65 13.24
N ARG A 230 -13.93 1.94 12.24
CA ARG A 230 -12.64 2.21 11.61
C ARG A 230 -12.66 3.58 10.92
N ILE A 231 -11.65 4.41 11.16
CA ILE A 231 -11.47 5.73 10.54
C ILE A 231 -10.12 5.83 9.83
N SER A 232 -10.05 6.68 8.80
CA SER A 232 -8.81 6.97 8.07
C SER A 232 -7.80 7.69 8.97
N MET A 233 -6.52 7.34 8.83
CA MET A 233 -5.38 8.02 9.45
C MET A 233 -4.56 8.82 8.42
N TYR A 234 -5.15 9.16 7.27
CA TYR A 234 -4.49 9.96 6.25
C TYR A 234 -3.90 11.26 6.79
N ILE A 235 -2.72 11.63 6.27
CA ILE A 235 -1.97 12.82 6.68
C ILE A 235 -1.80 13.74 5.49
N SER A 236 -2.29 14.96 5.64
CA SER A 236 -2.08 16.06 4.71
C SER A 236 -1.34 17.19 5.40
N THR A 237 -0.13 17.47 4.95
CA THR A 237 0.71 18.58 5.43
C THR A 237 1.02 19.55 4.29
N SER A 238 1.51 20.75 4.62
CA SER A 238 2.13 21.63 3.64
C SER A 238 3.43 21.04 3.08
N ASP A 239 4.03 21.70 2.08
CA ASP A 239 5.28 21.27 1.43
C ASP A 239 6.45 21.12 2.42
N ASN A 240 6.43 21.84 3.54
CA ASN A 240 7.45 21.75 4.60
C ASN A 240 7.14 20.65 5.64
N GLY A 241 6.05 19.89 5.43
CA GLY A 241 5.59 18.89 6.38
C GLY A 241 5.07 19.52 7.67
N GLU A 242 4.40 20.67 7.59
CA GLU A 242 3.79 21.35 8.73
C GLU A 242 2.25 21.29 8.61
N PHE A 243 1.58 21.08 9.74
CA PHE A 243 0.12 21.05 9.81
C PHE A 243 -0.45 22.46 9.86
N PHE A 244 0.07 23.33 10.74
CA PHE A 244 -0.35 24.72 10.85
C PHE A 244 0.87 25.64 11.08
N PRO A 245 1.56 26.07 10.00
CA PRO A 245 2.73 26.93 10.10
C PRO A 245 2.53 28.21 10.92
N GLY A 246 1.34 28.82 10.82
CA GLY A 246 0.98 30.05 11.53
C GLY A 246 0.39 29.84 12.92
N SER A 247 0.38 28.62 13.47
CA SER A 247 -0.27 28.31 14.75
C SER A 247 0.28 29.06 15.97
N ALA A 248 1.48 29.64 15.86
CA ALA A 248 2.08 30.51 16.88
C ALA A 248 1.50 31.94 16.89
N THR A 249 0.89 32.38 15.79
CA THR A 249 0.48 33.78 15.59
C THR A 249 -0.97 33.95 15.14
N GLU A 250 -1.61 32.88 14.65
CA GLU A 250 -2.96 32.90 14.11
C GLU A 250 -3.87 31.92 14.84
N ILE A 251 -5.11 32.35 15.12
CA ILE A 251 -6.12 31.51 15.75
C ILE A 251 -6.73 30.55 14.70
N ILE A 252 -6.73 29.25 15.01
CA ILE A 252 -7.22 28.19 14.13
C ILE A 252 -8.73 28.24 13.95
N SER A 253 -9.49 28.74 14.93
CA SER A 253 -10.94 28.94 14.80
C SER A 253 -11.35 29.97 13.75
N GLY A 254 -10.38 30.70 13.15
CA GLY A 254 -10.60 31.48 11.93
C GLY A 254 -11.03 30.61 10.74
N THR A 255 -11.85 31.15 9.85
CA THR A 255 -12.61 30.37 8.84
C THR A 255 -11.73 29.45 7.97
N SER A 256 -10.60 29.92 7.45
CA SER A 256 -9.74 29.10 6.58
C SER A 256 -9.03 27.96 7.32
N ASN A 257 -8.48 28.24 8.51
CA ASN A 257 -7.76 27.25 9.32
C ASN A 257 -8.72 26.23 9.95
N LEU A 258 -9.94 26.64 10.30
CA LEU A 258 -10.98 25.73 10.80
C LEU A 258 -11.43 24.73 9.74
N GLU A 259 -11.63 25.20 8.50
CA GLU A 259 -11.96 24.31 7.38
C GLU A 259 -10.81 23.35 7.02
N LYS A 260 -9.56 23.75 7.30
CA LYS A 260 -8.41 22.84 7.22
C LYS A 260 -8.44 21.81 8.35
N LEU A 261 -8.68 22.23 9.60
CA LEU A 261 -8.76 21.35 10.77
C LEU A 261 -9.83 20.25 10.57
N LYS A 262 -11.02 20.62 10.10
CA LYS A 262 -12.15 19.69 9.82
C LYS A 262 -11.86 18.64 8.74
N LYS A 263 -10.77 18.79 7.99
CA LYS A 263 -10.34 17.82 6.97
C LYS A 263 -9.22 16.89 7.47
N LEU A 264 -8.66 17.16 8.65
CA LEU A 264 -7.63 16.31 9.23
C LEU A 264 -8.25 15.05 9.82
N SER A 265 -7.57 13.91 9.65
CA SER A 265 -7.84 12.71 10.45
C SER A 265 -7.59 12.97 11.93
N LYS A 266 -8.13 12.11 12.80
CA LYS A 266 -7.84 12.13 14.25
C LYS A 266 -6.33 12.14 14.51
N PHE A 267 -5.60 11.27 13.83
CA PHE A 267 -4.14 11.20 13.93
C PHE A 267 -3.46 12.49 13.50
N ALA A 268 -3.81 13.03 12.33
CA ALA A 268 -3.24 14.28 11.82
C ALA A 268 -3.54 15.48 12.74
N ALA A 269 -4.71 15.52 13.36
CA ALA A 269 -5.06 16.54 14.34
C ALA A 269 -4.22 16.41 15.62
N CYS A 270 -3.99 15.19 16.11
CA CYS A 270 -3.07 14.96 17.24
C CYS A 270 -1.64 15.45 16.90
N MET A 271 -1.12 15.09 15.73
CA MET A 271 0.19 15.57 15.27
C MET A 271 0.24 17.10 15.11
N ALA A 272 -0.85 17.73 14.67
CA ALA A 272 -0.97 19.18 14.58
C ALA A 272 -0.93 19.87 15.95
N ARG A 273 -1.53 19.26 16.99
CA ARG A 273 -1.42 19.74 18.37
C ARG A 273 0.00 19.58 18.90
N GLU A 274 0.61 18.41 18.67
CA GLU A 274 2.00 18.15 19.07
C GLU A 274 3.01 19.05 18.33
N GLU A 275 2.69 19.53 17.13
CA GLU A 275 3.51 20.52 16.41
C GLU A 275 3.67 21.82 17.22
N ILE A 276 2.61 22.29 17.88
CA ILE A 276 2.66 23.49 18.72
C ILE A 276 3.64 23.26 19.87
N TYR A 277 3.53 22.15 20.59
CA TYR A 277 4.47 21.81 21.66
C TYR A 277 5.90 21.59 21.16
N ALA A 278 6.06 20.96 19.99
CA ALA A 278 7.36 20.71 19.38
C ALA A 278 8.10 22.01 19.04
N ARG A 279 7.39 23.07 18.63
CA ARG A 279 8.01 24.39 18.37
C ARG A 279 8.67 25.01 19.61
N HIS A 280 8.26 24.59 20.80
CA HIS A 280 8.84 24.98 22.08
C HIS A 280 9.83 23.95 22.64
N GLY A 281 10.10 22.88 21.89
CA GLY A 281 11.10 21.88 22.21
C GLY A 281 10.66 20.76 23.15
N LYS A 282 9.35 20.47 23.24
CA LYS A 282 8.83 19.31 23.98
C LYS A 282 9.60 18.04 23.59
N ILE A 283 10.13 17.34 24.59
CA ILE A 283 10.89 16.11 24.40
C ILE A 283 9.93 14.91 24.30
N TYR A 284 10.08 14.14 23.23
CA TYR A 284 9.30 12.92 23.00
C TYR A 284 10.08 11.66 23.37
N THR A 285 9.36 10.63 23.83
CA THR A 285 9.92 9.30 24.11
C THR A 285 10.58 8.75 22.85
N LYS A 286 11.81 8.23 22.99
CA LYS A 286 12.57 7.67 21.88
C LYS A 286 11.73 6.58 21.16
N ASN A 287 11.75 6.62 19.83
CA ASN A 287 11.02 5.72 18.92
C ASN A 287 9.48 5.85 18.92
N SER A 288 8.90 6.79 19.68
CA SER A 288 7.47 7.12 19.53
C SER A 288 7.16 7.73 18.15
N PRO A 289 5.90 7.63 17.67
CA PRO A 289 5.44 8.32 16.46
C PRO A 289 5.85 9.78 16.37
N GLU A 290 5.66 10.53 17.46
CA GLU A 290 5.99 11.93 17.56
C GLU A 290 7.50 12.16 17.49
N TYR A 291 8.30 11.34 18.19
CA TYR A 291 9.76 11.42 18.13
C TYR A 291 10.30 11.19 16.72
N ASN A 292 9.84 10.13 16.04
CA ASN A 292 10.27 9.78 14.69
C ASN A 292 9.89 10.88 13.69
N TYR A 293 8.72 11.49 13.87
CA TYR A 293 8.27 12.57 13.02
C TYR A 293 9.05 13.87 13.25
N PHE A 294 9.06 14.39 14.48
CA PHE A 294 9.60 15.72 14.76
C PHE A 294 11.12 15.80 14.67
N ARG A 295 11.84 14.70 14.94
CA ARG A 295 13.31 14.68 14.79
C ARG A 295 13.80 14.95 13.36
N THR A 296 12.93 14.77 12.36
CA THR A 296 13.24 15.05 10.94
C THR A 296 13.04 16.52 10.57
N LYS A 297 12.41 17.32 11.45
CA LYS A 297 12.09 18.72 11.18
C LYS A 297 13.28 19.60 11.54
N ARG A 298 13.74 20.39 10.56
CA ARG A 298 14.89 21.31 10.74
C ARG A 298 14.66 22.37 11.82
N TRP A 299 13.40 22.72 12.09
CA TRP A 299 13.02 23.73 13.08
C TRP A 299 12.86 23.17 14.49
N TYR A 300 12.86 21.83 14.67
CA TYR A 300 12.64 21.21 15.98
C TYR A 300 13.96 21.11 16.75
N GLU A 301 14.00 21.73 17.93
CA GLU A 301 15.13 21.68 18.85
C GLU A 301 14.62 21.32 20.25
N LYS A 302 15.25 20.34 20.91
CA LYS A 302 14.83 19.89 22.24
C LYS A 302 15.11 20.95 23.29
N ASN A 303 14.15 21.19 24.17
CA ASN A 303 14.25 22.10 25.30
C ASN A 303 13.90 21.37 26.59
N GLU A 304 14.91 21.05 27.41
CA GLU A 304 14.73 20.37 28.71
C GLU A 304 13.95 21.20 29.73
N ASN A 305 13.85 22.51 29.53
CA ASN A 305 13.14 23.43 30.41
C ASN A 305 11.73 23.78 29.90
N PHE A 306 11.25 23.13 28.84
CA PHE A 306 9.93 23.41 28.28
C PHE A 306 8.84 23.28 29.35
N SER A 307 7.99 24.31 29.44
CA SER A 307 6.78 24.31 30.25
C SER A 307 5.58 24.75 29.42
N GLU A 308 4.41 24.14 29.63
CA GLU A 308 3.17 24.58 28.96
C GLU A 308 2.78 26.03 29.33
N ASN A 309 3.33 26.57 30.41
CA ASN A 309 3.16 27.97 30.77
C ASN A 309 3.83 28.93 29.79
N ASP A 310 4.86 28.48 29.06
CA ASP A 310 5.62 29.27 28.09
C ASP A 310 4.82 29.51 26.80
N LEU A 311 3.73 28.77 26.59
CA LEU A 311 2.83 28.93 25.45
C LEU A 311 2.06 30.24 25.54
N SER A 312 1.96 30.93 24.40
CA SER A 312 1.14 32.13 24.25
C SER A 312 -0.35 31.82 24.42
N ASP A 313 -1.15 32.86 24.67
CA ASP A 313 -2.61 32.71 24.76
C ASP A 313 -3.22 32.20 23.45
N ILE A 314 -2.64 32.57 22.30
CA ILE A 314 -3.05 32.08 20.97
C ILE A 314 -2.80 30.58 20.85
N GLU A 315 -1.61 30.12 21.26
CA GLU A 315 -1.25 28.69 21.20
C GLU A 315 -2.12 27.86 22.13
N LYS A 316 -2.40 28.36 23.35
CA LYS A 316 -3.30 27.69 24.31
C LYS A 316 -4.72 27.56 23.74
N GLU A 317 -5.26 28.60 23.12
CA GLU A 317 -6.57 28.56 22.49
C GLU A 317 -6.61 27.61 21.27
N ASN A 318 -5.52 27.58 20.49
CA ASN A 318 -5.37 26.66 19.37
C ASN A 318 -5.31 25.19 19.82
N ILE A 319 -4.54 24.88 20.87
CA ILE A 319 -4.46 23.55 21.47
C ILE A 319 -5.83 23.09 21.96
N LYS A 320 -6.58 23.99 22.61
CA LYS A 320 -7.95 23.71 23.05
C LYS A 320 -8.86 23.39 21.87
N THR A 321 -8.86 24.25 20.84
CA THR A 321 -9.66 24.05 19.62
C THR A 321 -9.37 22.71 18.94
N ILE A 322 -8.09 22.36 18.80
CA ILE A 322 -7.69 21.08 18.18
C ILE A 322 -8.11 19.90 19.07
N SER A 323 -7.98 20.02 20.40
CA SER A 323 -8.37 18.96 21.33
C SER A 323 -9.87 18.68 21.30
N GLU A 324 -10.70 19.72 21.29
CA GLU A 324 -12.16 19.59 21.14
C GLU A 324 -12.53 18.89 19.81
N TYR A 325 -11.79 19.17 18.73
CA TYR A 325 -11.96 18.47 17.47
C TYR A 325 -11.55 16.99 17.55
N ILE A 326 -10.42 16.66 18.18
CA ILE A 326 -9.96 15.28 18.40
C ILE A 326 -11.01 14.49 19.19
N ASP A 327 -11.58 15.08 20.23
CA ASP A 327 -12.58 14.46 21.10
C ASP A 327 -13.94 14.25 20.41
N SER A 328 -14.13 14.84 19.21
CA SER A 328 -15.36 14.70 18.43
C SER A 328 -15.43 13.43 17.56
N PHE A 329 -14.31 12.70 17.41
CA PHE A 329 -14.25 11.37 16.78
C PHE A 329 -14.72 10.31 17.78
#